data_AF-A0A7W1F8V1-F1
#
_entry.id   AF-A0A7W1F8V1-F1
#
_cell.length_a   1.000
_cell.length_b   1.000
_cell.length_c   1.000
_cell.angle_alpha   90.00
_cell.angle_beta   90.00
_cell.angle_gamma   90.00
#
_symmetry.space_group_name_H-M   'P 1'
#
loop_
_entity.id
_entity.type
_entity.pdbx_description
1 polymer ?
#
loop_
_entity_poly.entity_id
_entity_poly.type
_entity_poly.pdbx_seq_one_letter_code
_entity_poly.pdbx_strand_id
1 'polypeptide(L)'
;MAKPLQPRPGRQRRGPAPTTPSLPKAVLEEIRRTTKPTAADDAIARLDRATGLLERGDAGGSAREAAKAKEMAPRSGAVREVLGLALYGDERWEEALAEMKAYRRLSGRPDQNHIIADCLRAVGRSSEVVPLAEEALRAKIPNEVKAEVVIVAASALADQRRFPEALAFLRRAQTRDDVAEGYTLRLWYVAGDILQRAGRGQDAEREFRKVFRHDPTAFDVAERLAQLG
;
A
#
# COMPACT_ATOMS: atom_id res chain seq x y z
N MET A 1 -6.87 33.28 64.80
CA MET A 1 -7.47 32.18 64.00
C MET A 1 -7.77 32.71 62.62
N ALA A 2 -6.99 32.31 61.61
CA ALA A 2 -7.05 32.85 60.25
C ALA A 2 -8.08 32.08 59.41
N LYS A 3 -8.89 32.84 58.65
CA LYS A 3 -9.94 32.36 57.75
C LYS A 3 -9.36 31.46 56.63
N PRO A 4 -10.02 30.35 56.27
CA PRO A 4 -9.57 29.50 55.18
C PRO A 4 -9.80 30.17 53.81
N LEU A 5 -8.78 30.12 52.94
CA LEU A 5 -8.82 30.54 51.54
C LEU A 5 -9.73 29.61 50.74
N GLN A 6 -10.74 30.18 50.07
CA GLN A 6 -11.58 29.44 49.13
C GLN A 6 -10.81 29.09 47.85
N PRO A 7 -11.04 27.91 47.25
CA PRO A 7 -10.40 27.52 45.99
C PRO A 7 -10.94 28.34 44.81
N ARG A 8 -10.03 28.75 43.93
CA ARG A 8 -10.33 29.47 42.68
C ARG A 8 -11.13 28.58 41.71
N PRO A 9 -12.07 29.14 40.91
CA PRO A 9 -12.79 28.37 39.91
C PRO A 9 -11.85 27.81 38.85
N GLY A 10 -11.98 26.51 38.57
CA GLY A 10 -11.13 25.77 37.64
C GLY A 10 -11.18 26.35 36.23
N ARG A 11 -10.00 26.59 35.64
CA ARG A 11 -9.85 26.83 34.20
C ARG A 11 -10.38 25.61 33.46
N GLN A 12 -11.51 25.77 32.75
CA GLN A 12 -11.91 24.87 31.69
C GLN A 12 -10.71 24.70 30.74
N ARG A 13 -10.18 23.49 30.65
CA ARG A 13 -9.23 23.11 29.59
C ARG A 13 -9.97 23.25 28.27
N ARG A 14 -9.74 24.35 27.55
CA ARG A 14 -10.11 24.46 26.14
C ARG A 14 -9.38 23.32 25.42
N GLY A 15 -10.13 22.43 24.78
CA GLY A 15 -9.57 21.39 23.92
C GLY A 15 -8.72 22.03 22.80
N PRO A 16 -7.83 21.24 22.16
CA PRO A 16 -7.07 21.75 21.03
C PRO A 16 -8.03 22.32 19.97
N ALA A 17 -7.66 23.47 19.40
CA ALA A 17 -8.41 24.10 18.31
C ALA A 17 -8.60 23.08 17.17
N PRO A 18 -9.72 23.12 16.41
CA PRO A 18 -9.90 22.24 15.27
C PRO A 18 -8.80 22.53 14.26
N THR A 19 -7.84 21.62 14.16
CA THR A 19 -6.83 21.62 13.10
C THR A 19 -7.57 21.48 11.79
N THR A 20 -7.32 22.36 10.83
CA THR A 20 -7.85 22.22 9.48
C THR A 20 -7.46 20.83 8.96
N PRO A 21 -8.41 20.02 8.43
CA PRO A 21 -8.05 18.72 7.87
C PRO A 21 -6.96 18.87 6.83
N SER A 22 -5.90 18.05 6.94
CA SER A 22 -4.78 18.03 5.99
C SER A 22 -5.14 17.26 4.70
N LEU A 23 -6.30 16.61 4.68
CA LEU A 23 -6.80 15.86 3.53
C LEU A 23 -7.00 16.75 2.29
N PRO A 24 -6.77 16.21 1.08
CA PRO A 24 -7.04 16.93 -0.17
C PRO A 24 -8.50 17.40 -0.26
N LYS A 25 -8.72 18.59 -0.84
CA LYS A 25 -10.07 19.16 -1.01
C LYS A 25 -11.05 18.20 -1.68
N ALA A 26 -10.62 17.47 -2.70
CA ALA A 26 -11.44 16.48 -3.39
C ALA A 26 -11.94 15.36 -2.47
N VAL A 27 -11.13 14.91 -1.50
CA VAL A 27 -11.52 13.90 -0.51
C VAL A 27 -12.57 14.46 0.45
N LEU A 28 -12.39 15.71 0.91
CA LEU A 28 -13.37 16.38 1.77
C LEU A 28 -14.73 16.51 1.07
N GLU A 29 -14.73 16.91 -0.20
CA GLU A 29 -15.94 17.04 -1.03
C GLU A 29 -16.58 15.68 -1.29
N GLU A 30 -15.79 14.64 -1.58
CA GLU A 30 -16.29 13.28 -1.76
C GLU A 30 -17.01 12.76 -0.52
N ILE A 31 -16.39 12.91 0.67
CA ILE A 31 -16.98 12.43 1.93
C ILE A 31 -18.28 13.18 2.22
N ARG A 32 -18.30 14.51 2.10
CA ARG A 32 -19.50 15.32 2.31
C ARG A 32 -20.63 14.96 1.35
N ARG A 33 -20.31 14.62 0.10
CA ARG A 33 -21.30 14.20 -0.90
C ARG A 33 -21.86 12.80 -0.65
N THR A 34 -21.08 11.91 -0.05
CA THR A 34 -21.41 10.49 0.10
C THR A 34 -21.85 10.09 1.52
N THR A 35 -21.89 11.05 2.44
CA THR A 35 -22.15 10.85 3.87
C THR A 35 -23.24 11.80 4.35
N LYS A 36 -24.00 11.40 5.38
CA LYS A 36 -24.98 12.30 6.01
C LYS A 36 -24.26 13.54 6.57
N PRO A 37 -24.81 14.76 6.44
CA PRO A 37 -24.17 15.97 6.94
C PRO A 37 -23.77 15.89 8.43
N THR A 38 -24.60 15.24 9.25
CA THR A 38 -24.36 15.06 10.69
C THR A 38 -23.17 14.17 11.04
N ALA A 39 -22.66 13.38 10.10
CA ALA A 39 -21.55 12.44 10.30
C ALA A 39 -20.32 12.79 9.44
N ALA A 40 -20.43 13.76 8.53
CA ALA A 40 -19.39 14.04 7.54
C ALA A 40 -18.12 14.61 8.19
N ASP A 41 -18.25 15.57 9.11
CA ASP A 41 -17.10 16.20 9.76
C ASP A 41 -16.36 15.21 10.68
N ASP A 42 -17.08 14.34 11.39
CA ASP A 42 -16.48 13.28 12.18
C ASP A 42 -15.77 12.24 11.31
N ALA A 43 -16.36 11.84 10.18
CA ALA A 43 -15.72 10.93 9.22
C ALA A 43 -14.43 11.54 8.65
N ILE A 44 -14.44 12.83 8.32
CA ILE A 44 -13.26 13.59 7.85
C ILE A 44 -12.18 13.59 8.93
N ALA A 45 -12.51 13.92 10.17
CA ALA A 45 -11.54 13.98 11.26
C ALA A 45 -10.91 12.61 11.57
N ARG A 46 -11.70 11.53 11.48
CA ARG A 46 -11.19 10.15 11.61
C ARG A 46 -10.26 9.77 10.48
N LEU A 47 -10.63 10.10 9.24
CA LEU A 47 -9.80 9.78 8.08
C LEU A 47 -8.49 10.56 8.10
N ASP A 48 -8.51 11.84 8.46
CA ASP A 48 -7.32 12.68 8.60
C ASP A 48 -6.33 12.09 9.63
N ARG A 49 -6.85 11.65 10.79
CA ARG A 49 -6.04 10.95 11.79
C ARG A 49 -5.49 9.64 11.26
N ALA A 50 -6.29 8.86 10.54
CA ALA A 50 -5.85 7.59 9.96
C ALA A 50 -4.72 7.79 8.93
N THR A 51 -4.83 8.79 8.06
CA THR A 51 -3.79 9.16 7.11
C THR A 51 -2.50 9.54 7.84
N GLY A 52 -2.57 10.42 8.85
CA GLY A 52 -1.38 10.80 9.60
C GLY A 52 -0.74 9.63 10.38
N LEU A 53 -1.53 8.66 10.85
CA LEU A 53 -0.99 7.45 11.48
C LEU A 53 -0.27 6.56 10.46
N LEU A 54 -0.84 6.40 9.27
CA LEU A 54 -0.24 5.62 8.19
C LEU A 54 1.09 6.23 7.73
N GLU A 55 1.16 7.55 7.58
CA GLU A 55 2.38 8.28 7.24
C GLU A 55 3.50 8.10 8.28
N ARG A 56 3.15 7.85 9.55
CA ARG A 56 4.10 7.57 10.62
C ARG A 56 4.42 6.07 10.77
N GLY A 57 3.87 5.21 9.91
CA GLY A 57 4.06 3.77 9.95
C GLY A 57 3.20 3.02 10.98
N ASP A 58 2.23 3.67 11.63
CA ASP A 58 1.28 3.00 12.54
C ASP A 58 0.07 2.47 11.74
N ALA A 59 0.29 1.37 11.02
CA ALA A 59 -0.72 0.73 10.17
C ALA A 59 -1.93 0.25 10.99
N GLY A 60 -1.71 -0.44 12.11
CA GLY A 60 -2.78 -0.92 12.99
C GLY A 60 -3.60 0.22 13.62
N GLY A 61 -2.96 1.32 14.03
CA GLY A 61 -3.64 2.53 14.49
C GLY A 61 -4.44 3.20 13.39
N SER A 62 -3.87 3.31 12.19
CA SER A 62 -4.56 3.84 11.02
C SER A 62 -5.81 3.02 10.69
N ALA A 63 -5.71 1.68 10.67
CA ALA A 63 -6.82 0.78 10.39
C ALA A 63 -7.98 0.98 11.39
N ARG A 64 -7.69 1.18 12.69
CA ARG A 64 -8.72 1.45 13.71
C ARG A 64 -9.46 2.75 13.47
N GLU A 65 -8.78 3.83 13.09
CA GLU A 65 -9.43 5.12 12.83
C GLU A 65 -10.16 5.14 11.49
N ALA A 66 -9.58 4.53 10.44
CA ALA A 66 -10.22 4.41 9.14
C ALA A 66 -11.46 3.49 9.18
N ALA A 67 -11.49 2.46 10.04
CA ALA A 67 -12.67 1.63 10.25
C ALA A 67 -13.85 2.44 10.82
N LYS A 68 -13.59 3.31 11.80
CA LYS A 68 -14.60 4.23 12.33
C LYS A 68 -15.07 5.20 11.26
N ALA A 69 -14.16 5.76 10.45
CA ALA A 69 -14.53 6.59 9.31
C ALA A 69 -15.45 5.82 8.33
N LYS A 70 -15.18 4.54 8.09
CA LYS A 70 -15.98 3.66 7.23
C LYS A 70 -17.40 3.43 7.76
N GLU A 71 -17.60 3.31 9.07
CA GLU A 71 -18.93 3.18 9.67
C GLU A 71 -19.80 4.39 9.35
N MET A 72 -19.21 5.59 9.35
CA MET A 72 -19.89 6.85 9.05
C MET A 72 -20.05 7.10 7.55
N ALA A 73 -19.00 6.83 6.77
CA ALA A 73 -18.90 7.12 5.33
C ALA A 73 -18.68 5.84 4.49
N PRO A 74 -19.60 4.85 4.50
CA PRO A 74 -19.37 3.55 3.88
C PRO A 74 -19.32 3.58 2.34
N ARG A 75 -19.67 4.71 1.72
CA ARG A 75 -19.69 4.90 0.27
C ARG A 75 -18.53 5.76 -0.24
N SER A 76 -17.66 6.25 0.64
CA SER A 76 -16.46 6.97 0.23
C SER A 76 -15.38 5.99 -0.24
N GLY A 77 -14.90 6.20 -1.48
CA GLY A 77 -13.75 5.50 -2.02
C GLY A 77 -12.48 5.87 -1.24
N ALA A 78 -12.26 7.14 -0.93
CA ALA A 78 -11.09 7.58 -0.16
C ALA A 78 -10.99 6.91 1.21
N VAL A 79 -12.12 6.74 1.91
CA VAL A 79 -12.15 6.00 3.19
C VAL A 79 -11.80 4.52 2.99
N ARG A 80 -12.29 3.89 1.92
CA ARG A 80 -11.95 2.49 1.59
C ARG A 80 -10.47 2.34 1.23
N GLU A 81 -9.89 3.32 0.54
CA GLU A 81 -8.49 3.33 0.17
C GLU A 81 -7.60 3.35 1.42
N VAL A 82 -7.76 4.34 2.29
CA VAL A 82 -6.94 4.48 3.49
C VAL A 82 -7.10 3.25 4.40
N LEU A 83 -8.32 2.75 4.59
CA LEU A 83 -8.53 1.55 5.40
C LEU A 83 -7.84 0.33 4.79
N GLY A 84 -7.98 0.09 3.49
CA GLY A 84 -7.35 -1.07 2.86
C GLY A 84 -5.82 -0.98 2.84
N LEU A 85 -5.24 0.22 2.66
CA LEU A 85 -3.79 0.43 2.74
C LEU A 85 -3.27 0.20 4.16
N ALA A 86 -4.01 0.68 5.17
CA ALA A 86 -3.67 0.44 6.56
C ALA A 86 -3.75 -1.04 6.93
N LEU A 87 -4.80 -1.75 6.47
CA LEU A 87 -4.92 -3.19 6.67
C LEU A 87 -3.84 -3.97 5.93
N TYR A 88 -3.44 -3.53 4.74
CA TYR A 88 -2.34 -4.12 3.98
C TYR A 88 -1.01 -3.97 4.74
N GLY A 89 -0.71 -2.76 5.25
CA GLY A 89 0.48 -2.52 6.06
C GLY A 89 0.48 -3.23 7.43
N ASP A 90 -0.71 -3.61 7.93
CA ASP A 90 -0.91 -4.41 9.15
C ASP A 90 -1.02 -5.93 8.82
N GLU A 91 -0.69 -6.32 7.59
CA GLU A 91 -0.70 -7.72 7.08
C GLU A 91 -2.05 -8.45 7.19
N ARG A 92 -3.15 -7.70 7.28
CA ARG A 92 -4.52 -8.25 7.35
C ARG A 92 -5.09 -8.45 5.95
N TRP A 93 -4.49 -9.39 5.23
CA TRP A 93 -4.64 -9.56 3.78
C TRP A 93 -6.09 -9.74 3.29
N GLU A 94 -6.90 -10.56 3.97
CA GLU A 94 -8.29 -10.81 3.58
C GLU A 94 -9.15 -9.55 3.71
N GLU A 95 -8.98 -8.80 4.80
CA GLU A 95 -9.71 -7.56 5.04
C GLU A 95 -9.23 -6.46 4.08
N ALA A 96 -7.91 -6.33 3.89
CA ALA A 96 -7.33 -5.42 2.91
C ALA A 96 -7.87 -5.69 1.49
N LEU A 97 -7.94 -6.96 1.09
CA LEU A 97 -8.49 -7.37 -0.21
C LEU A 97 -9.95 -6.92 -0.37
N ALA A 98 -10.77 -7.09 0.67
CA ALA A 98 -12.17 -6.68 0.64
C ALA A 98 -12.31 -5.16 0.49
N GLU A 99 -11.54 -4.38 1.25
CA GLU A 99 -11.56 -2.91 1.17
C GLU A 99 -11.02 -2.38 -0.15
N MET A 100 -9.95 -2.98 -0.69
CA MET A 100 -9.38 -2.57 -1.97
C MET A 100 -10.30 -2.90 -3.15
N LYS A 101 -10.99 -4.05 -3.12
CA LYS A 101 -12.06 -4.35 -4.10
C LYS A 101 -13.21 -3.34 -3.98
N ALA A 102 -13.56 -2.93 -2.77
CA ALA A 102 -14.59 -1.91 -2.55
C ALA A 102 -14.15 -0.52 -3.03
N TYR A 103 -12.90 -0.12 -2.77
CA TYR A 103 -12.29 1.10 -3.29
C TYR A 103 -12.40 1.14 -4.81
N ARG A 104 -11.86 0.13 -5.51
CA ARG A 104 -11.89 0.06 -6.98
C ARG A 104 -13.30 0.17 -7.54
N ARG A 105 -14.29 -0.50 -6.92
CA ARG A 105 -15.69 -0.43 -7.35
C ARG A 105 -16.32 0.97 -7.15
N LEU A 106 -15.96 1.66 -6.06
CA LEU A 106 -16.53 2.97 -5.72
C LEU A 106 -15.86 4.13 -6.46
N SER A 107 -14.54 4.06 -6.62
CA SER A 107 -13.74 5.10 -7.30
C SER A 107 -13.69 4.90 -8.81
N GLY A 108 -13.85 3.65 -9.29
CA GLY A 108 -13.60 3.28 -10.68
C GLY A 108 -12.12 3.29 -11.06
N ARG A 109 -11.21 3.48 -10.08
CA ARG A 109 -9.77 3.60 -10.32
C ARG A 109 -9.06 2.26 -10.11
N PRO A 110 -8.26 1.79 -11.09
CA PRO A 110 -7.49 0.54 -10.97
C PRO A 110 -6.05 0.76 -10.45
N ASP A 111 -5.75 1.93 -9.91
CA ASP A 111 -4.40 2.34 -9.47
C ASP A 111 -3.90 1.58 -8.24
N GLN A 112 -4.80 0.98 -7.44
CA GLN A 112 -4.44 0.09 -6.33
C GLN A 112 -4.50 -1.40 -6.70
N ASN A 113 -4.52 -1.75 -8.00
CA ASN A 113 -4.60 -3.16 -8.42
C ASN A 113 -3.38 -4.00 -7.96
N HIS A 114 -2.22 -3.38 -7.75
CA HIS A 114 -1.03 -4.07 -7.22
C HIS A 114 -1.25 -4.58 -5.80
N ILE A 115 -1.91 -3.79 -4.94
CA ILE A 115 -2.29 -4.19 -3.58
C ILE A 115 -3.31 -5.32 -3.62
N ILE A 116 -4.33 -5.23 -4.49
CA ILE A 116 -5.32 -6.31 -4.68
C ILE A 116 -4.61 -7.60 -5.09
N ALA A 117 -3.70 -7.52 -6.06
CA ALA A 117 -2.93 -8.64 -6.57
C ALA A 117 -2.08 -9.29 -5.47
N ASP A 118 -1.43 -8.49 -4.62
CA ASP A 118 -0.55 -9.02 -3.59
C ASP A 118 -1.34 -9.64 -2.44
N CYS A 119 -2.46 -9.03 -2.04
CA CYS A 119 -3.40 -9.66 -1.11
C CYS A 119 -3.92 -10.99 -1.65
N LEU A 120 -4.28 -11.08 -2.95
CA LEU A 120 -4.71 -12.35 -3.57
C LEU A 120 -3.61 -13.41 -3.47
N ARG A 121 -2.34 -13.04 -3.72
CA ARG A 121 -1.19 -13.94 -3.56
C ARG A 121 -1.05 -14.40 -2.11
N ALA A 122 -1.09 -13.48 -1.16
CA ALA A 122 -0.93 -13.75 0.27
C ALA A 122 -1.99 -14.70 0.84
N VAL A 123 -3.23 -14.60 0.37
CA VAL A 123 -4.34 -15.51 0.78
C VAL A 123 -4.42 -16.79 -0.05
N GLY A 124 -3.40 -17.10 -0.87
CA GLY A 124 -3.32 -18.33 -1.65
C GLY A 124 -4.17 -18.36 -2.93
N ARG A 125 -4.74 -17.23 -3.34
CA ARG A 125 -5.57 -17.08 -4.55
C ARG A 125 -4.75 -16.65 -5.77
N SER A 126 -3.54 -17.21 -5.92
CA SER A 126 -2.55 -16.82 -6.92
C SER A 126 -3.02 -17.00 -8.37
N SER A 127 -4.02 -17.85 -8.62
CA SER A 127 -4.63 -18.02 -9.96
C SER A 127 -5.35 -16.77 -10.47
N GLU A 128 -5.80 -15.88 -9.57
CA GLU A 128 -6.48 -14.63 -9.93
C GLU A 128 -5.51 -13.46 -10.20
N VAL A 129 -4.23 -13.62 -9.83
CA VAL A 129 -3.24 -12.53 -9.90
C VAL A 129 -2.88 -12.17 -11.34
N VAL A 130 -2.59 -13.15 -12.19
CA VAL A 130 -2.18 -12.89 -13.58
C VAL A 130 -3.30 -12.23 -14.40
N PRO A 131 -4.57 -12.71 -14.38
CA PRO A 131 -5.67 -12.02 -15.06
C PRO A 131 -5.86 -10.56 -14.61
N LEU A 132 -5.71 -10.29 -13.30
CA LEU A 132 -5.78 -8.94 -12.76
C LEU A 132 -4.61 -8.07 -13.26
N ALA A 133 -3.42 -8.67 -13.37
CA ALA A 133 -2.25 -7.99 -13.89
C ALA A 133 -2.38 -7.60 -15.36
N GLU A 134 -2.94 -8.51 -16.16
CA GLU A 134 -3.28 -8.26 -17.56
C GLU A 134 -4.25 -7.08 -17.72
N GLU A 135 -5.25 -6.98 -16.83
CA GLU A 135 -6.17 -5.85 -16.82
C GLU A 135 -5.45 -4.53 -16.53
N ALA A 136 -4.60 -4.49 -15.51
CA ALA A 136 -3.85 -3.29 -15.14
C ALA A 136 -2.90 -2.82 -16.26
N LEU A 137 -2.24 -3.75 -16.95
CA LEU A 137 -1.32 -3.41 -18.05
C LEU A 137 -2.03 -2.73 -19.24
N ARG A 138 -3.31 -3.07 -19.49
CA ARG A 138 -4.15 -2.43 -20.51
C ARG A 138 -4.74 -1.08 -20.06
N ALA A 139 -4.74 -0.78 -18.77
CA ALA A 139 -5.29 0.46 -18.25
C ALA A 139 -4.37 1.67 -18.52
N LYS A 140 -4.97 2.85 -18.55
CA LYS A 140 -4.25 4.14 -18.58
C LYS A 140 -3.87 4.55 -17.15
N ILE A 141 -2.84 3.89 -16.60
CA ILE A 141 -2.28 4.14 -15.26
C ILE A 141 -0.77 4.38 -15.35
N PRO A 142 -0.15 4.99 -14.32
CA PRO A 142 1.30 5.23 -14.30
C PRO A 142 2.12 3.95 -14.47
N ASN A 143 3.30 4.09 -15.09
CA ASN A 143 4.20 2.96 -15.33
C ASN A 143 4.68 2.31 -14.02
N GLU A 144 4.89 3.09 -12.96
CA GLU A 144 5.20 2.58 -11.63
C GLU A 144 4.15 1.59 -11.13
N VAL A 145 2.85 1.93 -11.23
CA VAL A 145 1.76 1.02 -10.85
C VAL A 145 1.77 -0.24 -11.72
N LYS A 146 2.04 -0.11 -13.03
CA LYS A 146 2.17 -1.27 -13.92
C LYS A 146 3.33 -2.17 -13.52
N ALA A 147 4.47 -1.59 -13.14
CA ALA A 147 5.64 -2.33 -12.68
C ALA A 147 5.34 -3.11 -11.39
N GLU A 148 4.67 -2.49 -10.42
CA GLU A 148 4.28 -3.14 -9.16
C GLU A 148 3.35 -4.34 -9.41
N VAL A 149 2.34 -4.18 -10.27
CA VAL A 149 1.45 -5.29 -10.63
C VAL A 149 2.22 -6.42 -11.34
N VAL A 150 3.19 -6.09 -12.19
CA VAL A 150 4.05 -7.07 -12.88
C VAL A 150 4.93 -7.84 -11.89
N ILE A 151 5.51 -7.14 -10.91
CA ILE A 151 6.32 -7.74 -9.84
C ILE A 151 5.50 -8.77 -9.07
N VAL A 152 4.29 -8.40 -8.66
CA VAL A 152 3.40 -9.28 -7.88
C VAL A 152 2.99 -10.50 -8.70
N ALA A 153 2.63 -10.32 -9.97
CA ALA A 153 2.26 -11.43 -10.86
C ALA A 153 3.41 -12.39 -11.12
N ALA A 154 4.62 -11.87 -11.34
CA ALA A 154 5.81 -12.70 -11.48
C ALA A 154 6.11 -13.47 -10.19
N SER A 155 5.98 -12.83 -9.03
CA SER A 155 6.16 -13.49 -7.72
C SER A 155 5.14 -14.61 -7.53
N ALA A 156 3.86 -14.36 -7.86
CA ALA A 156 2.80 -15.37 -7.78
C ALA A 156 3.02 -16.57 -8.73
N LEU A 157 3.62 -16.35 -9.91
CA LEU A 157 4.04 -17.42 -10.82
C LEU A 157 5.24 -18.20 -10.25
N ALA A 158 6.21 -17.51 -9.66
CA ALA A 158 7.36 -18.14 -9.03
C ALA A 158 6.98 -18.98 -7.80
N ASP A 159 5.96 -18.59 -7.03
CA ASP A 159 5.41 -19.38 -5.92
C ASP A 159 4.84 -20.72 -6.40
N GLN A 160 4.33 -20.76 -7.64
CA GLN A 160 3.89 -21.97 -8.31
C GLN A 160 5.04 -22.71 -9.03
N ARG A 161 6.30 -22.31 -8.81
CA ARG A 161 7.51 -22.80 -9.49
C ARG A 161 7.49 -22.64 -11.02
N ARG A 162 6.65 -21.74 -11.56
CA ARG A 162 6.56 -21.41 -12.99
C ARG A 162 7.61 -20.37 -13.36
N PHE A 163 8.88 -20.65 -13.07
CA PHE A 163 9.97 -19.67 -13.17
C PHE A 163 10.18 -19.07 -14.57
N PRO A 164 10.14 -19.84 -15.68
CA PRO A 164 10.27 -19.26 -17.02
C PRO A 164 9.17 -18.23 -17.32
N GLU A 165 7.95 -18.53 -16.91
CA GLU A 165 6.79 -17.64 -17.10
C GLU A 165 6.89 -16.40 -16.22
N ALA A 166 7.34 -16.56 -14.97
CA ALA A 166 7.57 -15.45 -14.04
C ALA A 166 8.59 -14.45 -14.62
N LEU A 167 9.73 -14.94 -15.12
CA LEU A 167 10.76 -14.10 -15.74
C LEU A 167 10.28 -13.46 -17.05
N ALA A 168 9.50 -14.18 -17.86
CA ALA A 168 8.89 -13.62 -19.05
C ALA A 168 7.90 -12.50 -18.69
N PHE A 169 7.14 -12.66 -17.61
CA PHE A 169 6.20 -11.66 -17.14
C PHE A 169 6.90 -10.39 -16.62
N LEU A 170 7.98 -10.53 -15.84
CA LEU A 170 8.78 -9.39 -15.36
C LEU A 170 9.26 -8.47 -16.50
N ARG A 171 9.67 -9.05 -17.63
CA ARG A 171 10.16 -8.30 -18.80
C ARG A 171 9.10 -7.40 -19.44
N ARG A 172 7.83 -7.52 -19.05
CA ARG A 172 6.73 -6.67 -19.54
C ARG A 172 6.66 -5.34 -18.81
N ALA A 173 7.32 -5.21 -17.65
CA ALA A 173 7.49 -3.90 -17.03
C ALA A 173 8.37 -3.03 -17.94
N GLN A 174 7.89 -1.83 -18.25
CA GLN A 174 8.71 -0.86 -18.97
C GLN A 174 9.75 -0.30 -18.00
N THR A 175 11.00 -0.67 -18.21
CA THR A 175 12.14 -0.05 -17.52
C THR A 175 12.77 0.97 -18.45
N ARG A 176 13.25 2.05 -17.86
CA ARG A 176 14.07 3.06 -18.52
C ARG A 176 15.48 2.88 -17.98
N ASP A 177 16.36 2.33 -18.81
CA ASP A 177 17.75 2.02 -18.41
C ASP A 177 18.52 3.28 -17.96
N ASP A 178 18.04 4.47 -18.34
CA ASP A 178 18.58 5.78 -18.00
C ASP A 178 18.12 6.33 -16.63
N VAL A 179 17.12 5.71 -15.97
CA VAL A 179 16.58 6.17 -14.68
C VAL A 179 16.39 4.99 -13.72
N ALA A 180 17.16 4.98 -12.63
CA ALA A 180 16.92 4.09 -11.50
C ALA A 180 15.71 4.58 -10.69
N GLU A 181 14.51 4.48 -11.25
CA GLU A 181 13.26 4.67 -10.51
C GLU A 181 13.15 3.57 -9.44
N GLY A 182 12.49 3.86 -8.29
CA GLY A 182 12.46 2.94 -7.14
C GLY A 182 11.95 1.52 -7.47
N TYR A 183 10.99 1.41 -8.40
CA TYR A 183 10.49 0.12 -8.86
C TYR A 183 11.51 -0.68 -9.69
N THR A 184 12.52 -0.02 -10.30
CA THR A 184 13.58 -0.70 -11.08
C THR A 184 14.46 -1.56 -10.17
N LEU A 185 14.82 -1.05 -8.98
CA LEU A 185 15.54 -1.84 -7.97
C LEU A 185 14.73 -3.07 -7.55
N ARG A 186 13.41 -2.88 -7.34
CA ARG A 186 12.51 -3.97 -6.97
C ARG A 186 12.38 -5.02 -8.09
N LEU A 187 12.32 -4.60 -9.35
CA LEU A 187 12.30 -5.51 -10.52
C LEU A 187 13.56 -6.38 -10.57
N TRP A 188 14.75 -5.80 -10.43
CA TRP A 188 16.00 -6.56 -10.42
C TRP A 188 16.08 -7.50 -9.22
N TYR A 189 15.68 -7.02 -8.04
CA TYR A 189 15.67 -7.84 -6.83
C TYR A 189 14.78 -9.08 -7.01
N VAL A 190 13.55 -8.89 -7.51
CA VAL A 190 12.59 -10.00 -7.74
C VAL A 190 13.06 -10.92 -8.86
N ALA A 191 13.68 -10.38 -9.92
CA ALA A 191 14.31 -11.22 -10.95
C ALA A 191 15.41 -12.10 -10.36
N GLY A 192 16.25 -11.54 -9.48
CA GLY A 192 17.29 -12.25 -8.73
C GLY A 192 16.72 -13.39 -7.88
N ASP A 193 15.70 -13.12 -7.07
CA ASP A 193 15.04 -14.14 -6.24
C ASP A 193 14.47 -15.29 -7.09
N ILE A 194 13.79 -14.96 -8.18
CA ILE A 194 13.20 -15.96 -9.10
C ILE A 194 14.30 -16.80 -9.76
N LEU A 195 15.39 -16.17 -10.20
CA LEU A 195 16.53 -16.89 -10.80
C LEU A 195 17.22 -17.80 -9.77
N GLN A 196 17.39 -17.34 -8.54
CA GLN A 196 17.98 -18.12 -7.45
C GLN A 196 17.12 -19.36 -7.16
N ARG A 197 15.80 -19.18 -7.00
CA ARG A 197 14.82 -20.28 -6.79
C ARG A 197 14.76 -21.25 -7.97
N ALA A 198 15.07 -20.77 -9.18
CA ALA A 198 15.18 -21.60 -10.38
C ALA A 198 16.54 -22.32 -10.52
N GLY A 199 17.45 -22.19 -9.54
CA GLY A 199 18.79 -22.80 -9.58
C GLY A 199 19.79 -22.09 -10.50
N ARG A 200 19.46 -20.88 -10.98
CA ARG A 200 20.31 -20.09 -11.89
C ARG A 200 21.16 -19.08 -11.12
N GLY A 201 22.01 -19.59 -10.21
CA GLY A 201 22.76 -18.77 -9.25
C GLY A 201 23.61 -17.66 -9.87
N GLN A 202 24.35 -17.96 -10.95
CA GLN A 202 25.15 -16.94 -11.66
C GLN A 202 24.30 -15.80 -12.24
N ASP A 203 23.08 -16.10 -12.69
CA ASP A 203 22.18 -15.11 -13.24
C ASP A 203 21.54 -14.28 -12.13
N ALA A 204 21.15 -14.93 -11.04
CA ALA A 204 20.64 -14.27 -9.84
C ALA A 204 21.66 -13.27 -9.28
N GLU A 205 22.92 -13.68 -9.18
CA GLU A 205 24.02 -12.84 -8.71
C GLU A 205 24.19 -11.58 -9.58
N ARG A 206 24.03 -11.70 -10.92
CA ARG A 206 24.08 -10.54 -11.81
C ARG A 206 22.94 -9.56 -11.56
N GLU A 207 21.72 -10.05 -11.28
CA GLU A 207 20.59 -9.18 -10.95
C GLU A 207 20.77 -8.52 -9.58
N PHE A 208 21.16 -9.26 -8.55
CA PHE A 208 21.43 -8.71 -7.22
C PHE A 208 22.57 -7.68 -7.23
N ARG A 209 23.62 -7.89 -8.04
CA ARG A 209 24.69 -6.89 -8.23
C ARG A 209 24.18 -5.59 -8.85
N LYS A 210 23.11 -5.59 -9.64
CA LYS A 210 22.51 -4.32 -10.11
C LYS A 210 21.94 -3.57 -8.92
N VAL A 211 21.11 -4.23 -8.11
CA VAL A 211 20.53 -3.63 -6.90
C VAL A 211 21.63 -3.10 -5.97
N PHE A 212 22.61 -3.92 -5.62
CA PHE A 212 23.70 -3.54 -4.71
C PHE A 212 24.53 -2.35 -5.22
N ARG A 213 24.79 -2.24 -6.53
CA ARG A 213 25.55 -1.11 -7.10
C ARG A 213 24.81 0.23 -6.94
N HIS A 214 23.48 0.21 -6.91
CA HIS A 214 22.67 1.42 -6.78
C HIS A 214 22.31 1.72 -5.32
N ASP A 215 21.94 0.70 -4.55
CA ASP A 215 21.66 0.80 -3.12
C ASP A 215 22.08 -0.51 -2.43
N PRO A 216 23.24 -0.54 -1.76
CA PRO A 216 23.69 -1.70 -0.98
C PRO A 216 22.79 -2.04 0.21
N THR A 217 21.97 -1.10 0.66
CA THR A 217 21.07 -1.24 1.82
C THR A 217 19.64 -1.59 1.43
N ALA A 218 19.33 -1.65 0.13
CA ALA A 218 18.02 -2.04 -0.36
C ALA A 218 17.76 -3.53 -0.12
N PHE A 219 16.60 -3.82 0.49
CA PHE A 219 16.15 -5.18 0.79
C PHE A 219 17.20 -5.95 1.63
N ASP A 220 17.47 -7.21 1.30
CA ASP A 220 18.51 -8.07 1.91
C ASP A 220 19.66 -8.33 0.90
N VAL A 221 19.88 -7.46 -0.08
CA VAL A 221 20.72 -7.74 -1.27
C VAL A 221 22.16 -8.12 -0.92
N ALA A 222 22.75 -7.50 0.10
CA ALA A 222 24.10 -7.81 0.56
C ALA A 222 24.21 -9.25 1.08
N GLU A 223 23.20 -9.70 1.83
CA GLU A 223 23.11 -11.07 2.36
C GLU A 223 22.90 -12.07 1.23
N ARG A 224 22.02 -11.76 0.27
CA ARG A 224 21.78 -12.60 -0.92
C ARG A 224 23.05 -12.84 -1.74
N LEU A 225 23.86 -11.81 -1.94
CA LEU A 225 25.13 -11.92 -2.66
C LEU A 225 26.15 -12.77 -1.89
N ALA A 226 26.23 -12.60 -0.57
CA ALA A 226 27.13 -13.40 0.27
C ALA A 226 26.79 -14.90 0.27
N GLN A 227 25.52 -15.26 0.06
CA GLN A 227 25.08 -16.66 -0.03
C GLN A 227 25.35 -17.31 -1.41
N LEU A 228 25.62 -16.52 -2.44
CA LEU A 228 25.83 -16.99 -3.81
C LEU A 228 27.32 -17.11 -4.20
N GLY A 229 28.21 -16.51 -3.41
CA GLY A 229 29.67 -16.61 -3.54
C GLY A 229 30.26 -17.70 -2.67
#